data_AF-A0A7R9N300-F1
#
_entry.id   AF-A0A7R9N300-F1
#
_cell.length_a   1.000
_cell.length_b   1.000
_cell.length_c   1.000
_cell.angle_alpha   90.00
_cell.angle_beta   90.00
_cell.angle_gamma   90.00
#
_symmetry.space_group_name_H-M   'P 1'
#
loop_
_entity.id
_entity.type
_entity.pdbx_description
1 polymer ?
#
loop_
_entity_poly.entity_id
_entity_poly.type
_entity_poly.pdbx_seq_one_letter_code
_entity_poly.pdbx_strand_id
1 'polypeptide(L)'
;MIGENITVSVLFIGYVIVVLAVLLYRSAILATILIIALPAASLLIFPEASAAFLSSKRFSIIDDTVPIYNIHILLFIWASLLTLISYSELVSWYLTTTLKEKRNKEKNEKRSRKKGALPAKKSGMQVKIPFKPLENILIKMESLISKR
;
A
#
# COMPACT_ATOMS: atom_id res chain seq x y z
N MET A 1 -41.03 -11.77 -10.66
CA MET A 1 -40.00 -12.61 -9.98
C MET A 1 -38.78 -12.97 -10.82
N ILE A 2 -38.86 -13.27 -12.14
CA ILE A 2 -37.63 -13.56 -12.94
C ILE A 2 -36.81 -12.29 -13.23
N GLY A 3 -37.48 -11.17 -13.56
CA GLY A 3 -36.80 -9.91 -13.91
C GLY A 3 -36.00 -9.27 -12.77
N GLU A 4 -36.55 -9.24 -11.55
CA GLU A 4 -35.90 -8.59 -10.39
C GLU A 4 -34.58 -9.28 -10.01
N ASN A 5 -34.52 -10.60 -10.11
CA ASN A 5 -33.31 -11.36 -9.81
C ASN A 5 -32.16 -11.05 -10.79
N ILE A 6 -32.50 -10.76 -12.05
CA ILE A 6 -31.52 -10.40 -13.08
C ILE A 6 -30.97 -9.01 -12.81
N THR A 7 -31.84 -8.03 -12.50
CA THR A 7 -31.45 -6.66 -12.19
C THR A 7 -30.46 -6.59 -11.03
N VAL A 8 -30.73 -7.29 -9.92
CA VAL A 8 -29.83 -7.29 -8.75
C VAL A 8 -28.49 -7.95 -9.08
N SER A 9 -28.50 -9.01 -9.89
CA SER A 9 -27.28 -9.70 -10.31
C SER A 9 -26.41 -8.81 -11.21
N VAL A 10 -27.03 -8.04 -12.11
CA VAL A 10 -26.34 -7.06 -12.98
C VAL A 10 -25.75 -5.93 -12.15
N LEU A 11 -26.49 -5.38 -11.18
CA LEU A 11 -25.99 -4.35 -10.27
C LEU A 11 -24.79 -4.85 -9.46
N PHE A 12 -24.84 -6.10 -9.00
CA PHE A 12 -23.75 -6.71 -8.25
C PHE A 12 -22.49 -6.93 -9.11
N ILE A 13 -22.64 -7.41 -10.35
CA ILE A 13 -21.52 -7.53 -11.29
C ILE A 13 -20.94 -6.14 -11.60
N GLY A 14 -21.81 -5.14 -11.82
CA GLY A 14 -21.39 -3.75 -12.02
C GLY A 14 -20.59 -3.21 -10.84
N TYR A 15 -21.01 -3.49 -9.62
CA TYR A 15 -20.27 -3.14 -8.41
C TYR A 15 -18.86 -3.75 -8.40
N VAL A 16 -18.72 -5.05 -8.70
CA VAL A 16 -17.41 -5.71 -8.76
C VAL A 16 -16.50 -5.06 -9.81
N ILE A 17 -17.05 -4.75 -10.99
CA ILE A 17 -16.32 -4.07 -12.07
C ILE A 17 -15.84 -2.69 -11.62
N VAL A 18 -16.69 -1.92 -10.94
CA VAL A 18 -16.33 -0.59 -10.40
C VAL A 18 -15.22 -0.69 -9.38
N VAL A 19 -15.29 -1.64 -8.44
CA VAL A 19 -14.24 -1.87 -7.45
C VAL A 19 -12.91 -2.20 -8.13
N LEU A 20 -12.92 -3.11 -9.11
CA LEU A 20 -11.73 -3.47 -9.88
C LEU A 20 -11.17 -2.28 -10.67
N ALA A 21 -12.02 -1.48 -11.29
CA ALA A 21 -11.59 -0.28 -12.00
C ALA A 21 -10.93 0.74 -11.04
N VAL A 22 -11.48 0.95 -9.85
CA VAL A 22 -10.87 1.83 -8.84
C VAL A 22 -9.54 1.29 -8.35
N LEU A 23 -9.44 -0.03 -8.14
CA LEU A 23 -8.19 -0.68 -7.76
C LEU A 23 -7.10 -0.47 -8.83
N LEU A 24 -7.44 -0.70 -10.11
CA LEU A 24 -6.48 -0.65 -11.21
C LEU A 24 -6.07 0.76 -11.61
N TYR A 25 -6.99 1.73 -11.57
CA TYR A 25 -6.76 3.06 -12.16
C TYR A 25 -6.66 4.20 -11.14
N ARG A 26 -7.03 3.99 -9.86
CA ARG A 26 -7.06 5.06 -8.86
C ARG A 26 -6.20 4.78 -7.65
N SER A 27 -6.60 3.86 -6.78
CA SER A 27 -5.92 3.61 -5.51
C SER A 27 -6.45 2.35 -4.83
N ALA A 28 -5.53 1.56 -4.27
CA ALA A 28 -5.84 0.44 -3.40
C ALA A 28 -6.66 0.86 -2.17
N ILE A 29 -6.36 2.01 -1.57
CA ILE A 29 -7.08 2.52 -0.38
C ILE A 29 -8.54 2.81 -0.73
N LEU A 30 -8.80 3.49 -1.85
CA LEU A 30 -10.16 3.80 -2.29
C LEU A 30 -10.95 2.53 -2.63
N ALA A 31 -10.32 1.54 -3.26
CA ALA A 31 -10.94 0.25 -3.55
C ALA A 31 -11.32 -0.48 -2.26
N THR A 32 -10.46 -0.48 -1.24
CA THR A 32 -10.75 -1.07 0.07
C THR A 32 -11.93 -0.39 0.75
N ILE A 33 -11.97 0.96 0.74
CA ILE A 33 -13.10 1.72 1.30
C ILE A 33 -14.39 1.33 0.58
N LEU A 34 -14.37 1.25 -0.75
CA LEU A 34 -15.52 0.85 -1.55
C LEU A 34 -16.02 -0.56 -1.20
N ILE A 35 -15.10 -1.52 -1.02
CA ILE A 35 -15.45 -2.90 -0.68
C ILE A 35 -16.18 -3.00 0.66
N ILE A 36 -15.78 -2.20 1.64
CA ILE A 36 -16.30 -2.29 3.00
C ILE A 36 -17.52 -1.38 3.17
N ALA A 37 -17.39 -0.12 2.77
CA ALA A 37 -18.37 0.92 3.08
C ALA A 37 -19.67 0.73 2.30
N LEU A 38 -19.61 0.32 1.04
CA LEU A 38 -20.79 0.22 0.19
C LEU A 38 -21.79 -0.86 0.65
N PRO A 39 -21.34 -2.08 0.97
CA PRO A 39 -22.24 -3.09 1.52
C PRO A 39 -22.57 -2.89 3.00
N ALA A 40 -21.69 -2.28 3.79
CA ALA A 40 -22.06 -1.84 5.14
C ALA A 40 -23.19 -0.79 5.07
N ALA A 41 -23.09 0.16 4.14
CA ALA A 41 -24.13 1.16 3.91
C ALA A 41 -25.44 0.53 3.43
N SER A 42 -25.40 -0.50 2.58
CA SER A 42 -26.64 -1.16 2.15
C SER A 42 -27.37 -1.83 3.32
N LEU A 43 -26.63 -2.45 4.24
CA LEU A 43 -27.19 -3.04 5.47
C LEU A 43 -27.80 -1.99 6.41
N LEU A 44 -27.21 -0.80 6.48
CA LEU A 44 -27.71 0.28 7.35
C LEU A 44 -28.91 1.01 6.76
N ILE A 45 -28.91 1.26 5.45
CA ILE A 45 -29.97 2.04 4.78
C ILE A 45 -31.19 1.16 4.47
N PHE A 46 -30.96 -0.10 4.08
CA PHE A 46 -32.02 -1.04 3.69
C PHE A 46 -31.86 -2.39 4.40
N PRO A 47 -32.08 -2.44 5.73
CA PRO A 47 -31.81 -3.64 6.53
C PRO A 47 -32.67 -4.84 6.10
N GLU A 48 -33.98 -4.65 5.88
CA GLU A 48 -34.90 -5.73 5.51
C GLU A 48 -34.59 -6.31 4.12
N ALA A 49 -34.43 -5.43 3.12
CA ALA A 49 -34.10 -5.85 1.76
C ALA A 49 -32.72 -6.53 1.69
N SER A 50 -31.74 -6.02 2.45
CA SER A 50 -30.41 -6.62 2.53
C SER A 50 -30.44 -7.98 3.21
N ALA A 51 -31.17 -8.12 4.33
CA ALA A 51 -31.32 -9.40 5.01
C ALA A 51 -31.98 -10.45 4.10
N ALA A 52 -33.07 -10.08 3.44
CA ALA A 52 -33.77 -10.96 2.49
C ALA A 52 -32.88 -11.35 1.30
N PHE A 53 -32.08 -10.42 0.77
CA PHE A 53 -31.13 -10.71 -0.28
C PHE A 53 -30.04 -11.68 0.19
N LEU A 54 -29.44 -11.45 1.35
CA LEU A 54 -28.36 -12.28 1.89
C LEU A 54 -28.81 -13.70 2.23
N SER A 55 -30.04 -13.86 2.73
CA SER A 55 -30.64 -15.17 3.05
C SER A 55 -31.25 -15.89 1.85
N SER A 56 -31.22 -15.29 0.65
CA SER A 56 -31.76 -15.93 -0.55
C SER A 56 -30.88 -17.10 -1.00
N LYS A 57 -31.48 -18.29 -1.08
CA LYS A 57 -30.84 -19.54 -1.56
C LYS A 57 -30.62 -19.45 -3.07
N ARG A 58 -29.41 -19.78 -3.53
CA ARG A 58 -29.06 -19.81 -4.96
C ARG A 58 -28.98 -21.22 -5.51
N PHE A 59 -28.25 -22.07 -4.83
CA PHE A 59 -28.08 -23.47 -5.20
C PHE A 59 -27.74 -24.28 -3.95
N SER A 60 -27.84 -25.59 -4.05
CA SER A 60 -27.38 -26.48 -2.99
C SER A 60 -26.34 -27.44 -3.54
N ILE A 61 -25.35 -27.76 -2.71
CA ILE A 61 -24.36 -28.79 -3.02
C ILE A 61 -24.79 -30.07 -2.32
N ILE A 62 -24.80 -31.18 -3.06
CA ILE A 62 -25.16 -32.54 -2.63
C ILE A 62 -26.59 -32.63 -2.08
N ASP A 63 -27.55 -33.05 -2.92
CA ASP A 63 -28.93 -33.43 -2.55
C ASP A 63 -29.56 -32.56 -1.45
N ASP A 64 -29.44 -31.24 -1.58
CA ASP A 64 -29.99 -30.25 -0.65
C ASP A 64 -29.37 -30.18 0.77
N THR A 65 -28.25 -30.87 1.00
CA THR A 65 -27.59 -30.97 2.32
C THR A 65 -26.84 -29.69 2.69
N VAL A 66 -26.21 -29.01 1.73
CA VAL A 66 -25.44 -27.78 1.98
C VAL A 66 -25.99 -26.62 1.13
N PRO A 67 -26.95 -25.83 1.65
CA PRO A 67 -27.52 -24.72 0.93
C PRO A 67 -26.52 -23.55 0.80
N ILE A 68 -26.31 -23.08 -0.42
CA ILE A 68 -25.51 -21.89 -0.71
C ILE A 68 -26.43 -20.69 -0.90
N TYR A 69 -26.40 -19.83 0.10
CA TYR A 69 -27.01 -18.51 0.10
C TYR A 69 -26.13 -17.44 -0.57
N ASN A 70 -26.77 -16.33 -0.97
CA ASN A 70 -26.08 -15.15 -1.52
C ASN A 70 -24.95 -14.64 -0.61
N ILE A 71 -25.11 -14.71 0.72
CA ILE A 71 -24.05 -14.30 1.64
C ILE A 71 -22.73 -15.04 1.42
N HIS A 72 -22.77 -16.35 1.12
CA HIS A 72 -21.54 -17.12 0.89
C HIS A 72 -20.81 -16.67 -0.38
N ILE A 73 -21.57 -16.46 -1.46
CA ILE A 73 -21.05 -15.98 -2.74
C ILE A 73 -20.46 -14.58 -2.57
N LEU A 74 -21.17 -13.71 -1.84
CA LEU A 74 -20.74 -12.36 -1.54
C LEU A 74 -19.44 -12.36 -0.72
N LEU A 75 -19.36 -13.18 0.33
CA LEU A 75 -18.17 -13.32 1.17
C LEU A 75 -16.98 -13.83 0.36
N PHE A 76 -17.19 -14.82 -0.50
CA PHE A 76 -16.15 -15.38 -1.35
C PHE A 76 -15.58 -14.32 -2.30
N ILE A 77 -16.45 -13.54 -2.94
CA ILE A 77 -16.03 -12.46 -3.84
C ILE A 77 -15.31 -11.36 -3.07
N TRP A 78 -15.80 -10.97 -1.89
CA TRP A 78 -15.13 -9.98 -1.06
C TRP A 78 -13.76 -10.44 -0.60
N ALA A 79 -13.65 -11.67 -0.10
CA ALA A 79 -12.36 -12.23 0.31
C ALA A 79 -11.37 -12.25 -0.87
N SER A 80 -11.85 -12.63 -2.06
CA SER A 80 -11.05 -12.62 -3.29
C SER A 80 -10.57 -11.22 -3.65
N LEU A 81 -11.46 -10.22 -3.63
CA LEU A 81 -11.12 -8.85 -3.94
C LEU A 81 -10.19 -8.24 -2.88
N LEU A 82 -10.43 -8.48 -1.60
CA LEU A 82 -9.57 -8.02 -0.49
C LEU A 82 -8.17 -8.62 -0.59
N THR A 83 -8.07 -9.91 -0.94
CA THR A 83 -6.80 -10.58 -1.20
C THR A 83 -6.09 -9.94 -2.39
N LEU A 84 -6.81 -9.67 -3.48
CA LEU A 84 -6.24 -9.03 -4.67
C LEU A 84 -5.69 -7.63 -4.36
N ILE A 85 -6.44 -6.81 -3.63
CA ILE A 85 -5.99 -5.47 -3.21
C ILE A 85 -4.76 -5.59 -2.33
N SER A 86 -4.81 -6.41 -1.28
CA SER A 86 -3.71 -6.58 -0.34
C SER A 86 -2.45 -7.09 -1.04
N TYR A 87 -2.60 -8.05 -1.94
CA TYR A 87 -1.52 -8.59 -2.74
C TYR A 87 -0.91 -7.53 -3.65
N SER A 88 -1.73 -6.73 -4.32
CA SER A 88 -1.24 -5.65 -5.20
C SER A 88 -0.41 -4.61 -4.44
N GLU A 89 -0.83 -4.26 -3.23
CA GLU A 89 -0.12 -3.32 -2.37
C GLU A 89 1.21 -3.90 -1.88
N LEU A 90 1.22 -5.17 -1.47
CA LEU A 90 2.44 -5.88 -1.06
C LEU A 90 3.46 -5.97 -2.19
N VAL A 91 3.00 -6.30 -3.40
CA VAL A 91 3.86 -6.37 -4.59
C VAL A 91 4.41 -4.99 -4.94
N SER A 92 3.58 -3.95 -4.92
CA SER A 92 3.99 -2.57 -5.17
C SER A 92 5.05 -2.09 -4.18
N TRP A 93 4.85 -2.37 -2.88
CA TRP A 93 5.80 -2.04 -1.83
C TRP A 93 7.12 -2.80 -1.99
N TYR A 94 7.05 -4.10 -2.30
CA TYR A 94 8.22 -4.94 -2.51
C TYR A 94 9.08 -4.44 -3.68
N LEU A 95 8.45 -4.14 -4.82
CA LEU A 95 9.13 -3.61 -6.00
C LEU A 95 9.75 -2.23 -5.72
N THR A 96 9.03 -1.34 -5.04
CA THR A 96 9.53 0.00 -4.72
C THR A 96 10.76 -0.07 -3.80
N THR A 97 10.74 -0.96 -2.81
CA THR A 97 11.84 -1.12 -1.84
C THR A 97 13.10 -1.66 -2.53
N THR A 98 12.96 -2.70 -3.34
CA THR A 98 14.08 -3.31 -4.08
C THR A 98 14.69 -2.35 -5.11
N LEU A 99 13.86 -1.59 -5.83
CA LEU A 99 14.33 -0.58 -6.78
C LEU A 99 15.05 0.59 -6.07
N LYS A 100 14.53 1.03 -4.92
CA LYS A 100 15.15 2.08 -4.11
C LYS A 100 16.52 1.66 -3.58
N GLU A 101 16.65 0.41 -3.14
CA GLU A 101 17.93 -0.15 -2.69
C GLU A 101 18.97 -0.17 -3.82
N LYS A 102 18.60 -0.66 -5.02
CA LYS A 102 19.48 -0.67 -6.20
C LYS A 102 19.94 0.74 -6.57
N ARG A 103 19.01 1.70 -6.63
CA ARG A 103 19.33 3.10 -6.94
C ARG A 103 20.27 3.74 -5.90
N ASN A 104 20.12 3.38 -4.62
CA ASN A 104 20.99 3.89 -3.56
C ASN A 104 22.41 3.28 -3.65
N LYS A 105 22.54 1.99 -3.94
CA LYS A 105 23.84 1.35 -4.18
C LYS A 105 24.58 2.00 -5.34
N GLU A 106 23.90 2.23 -6.47
CA GLU A 106 24.50 2.87 -7.64
C GLU A 106 24.93 4.33 -7.37
N LYS A 107 24.11 5.10 -6.64
CA LYS A 107 24.47 6.47 -6.21
C LYS A 107 25.70 6.49 -5.30
N ASN A 108 25.81 5.53 -4.37
CA ASN A 108 26.94 5.42 -3.46
C ASN A 108 28.22 5.02 -4.21
N GLU A 109 28.13 4.10 -5.17
CA GLU A 109 29.26 3.69 -6.00
C GLU A 109 29.76 4.85 -6.88
N LYS A 110 28.86 5.59 -7.53
CA LYS A 110 29.20 6.80 -8.30
C LYS A 110 29.86 7.88 -7.43
N ARG A 111 29.40 8.08 -6.19
CA ARG A 111 30.04 9.01 -5.23
C ARG A 111 31.43 8.54 -4.79
N SER A 112 31.61 7.23 -4.59
CA SER A 112 32.90 6.65 -4.20
C SER A 112 33.93 6.79 -5.31
N ARG A 113 33.55 6.50 -6.56
CA ARG A 113 34.40 6.73 -7.75
C ARG A 113 34.75 8.21 -7.93
N LYS A 114 33.78 9.12 -7.72
CA LYS A 114 34.04 10.57 -7.82
C LYS A 114 34.97 11.09 -6.73
N LYS A 115 34.97 10.50 -5.52
CA LYS A 115 35.92 10.85 -4.44
C LYS A 115 37.30 10.23 -4.65
N GLY A 116 37.39 9.02 -5.21
CA GLY A 116 38.66 8.38 -5.56
C GLY A 116 39.39 8.99 -6.76
N ALA A 117 38.67 9.73 -7.62
CA ALA A 117 39.21 10.40 -8.80
C ALA A 117 39.63 11.86 -8.57
N LEU A 118 39.45 12.44 -7.37
CA LEU A 118 40.04 13.74 -7.06
C LEU A 118 41.53 13.57 -6.78
N PRO A 119 42.44 14.30 -7.45
CA PRO A 119 43.86 14.21 -7.19
C PRO A 119 44.12 14.58 -5.73
N ALA A 120 44.95 13.77 -5.06
CA ALA A 120 45.40 14.01 -3.70
C ALA A 120 46.10 15.37 -3.60
N LYS A 121 45.35 16.41 -3.25
CA LYS A 121 45.90 17.73 -2.95
C LYS A 121 46.62 17.61 -1.61
N LYS A 122 47.95 17.51 -1.65
CA LYS A 122 48.83 17.68 -0.49
C LYS A 122 48.46 18.98 0.23
N SER A 123 47.88 18.89 1.42
CA SER A 123 47.89 19.98 2.40
C SER A 123 47.49 19.43 3.77
N GLY A 124 48.43 19.55 4.72
CA GLY A 124 48.22 19.56 6.17
C GLY A 124 47.40 18.42 6.77
N MET A 125 48.06 17.54 7.52
CA MET A 125 47.43 16.54 8.37
C MET A 125 46.51 17.20 9.40
N GLN A 126 45.22 17.35 9.08
CA GLN A 126 44.20 17.75 10.03
C GLN A 126 43.71 16.50 10.77
N VAL A 127 44.12 16.41 12.04
CA VAL A 127 43.63 15.41 12.99
C VAL A 127 42.11 15.58 13.10
N LYS A 128 41.36 14.62 12.55
CA LYS A 128 39.89 14.59 12.68
C LYS A 128 39.52 14.22 14.10
N ILE A 129 39.20 15.22 14.92
CA ILE A 129 38.57 15.01 16.21
C ILE A 129 37.10 14.62 15.94
N PRO A 130 36.60 13.47 16.43
CA PRO A 130 35.29 12.93 16.05
C PRO A 130 34.08 13.67 16.67
N PHE A 131 34.31 14.73 17.45
CA PHE A 131 33.26 15.46 18.16
C PHE A 131 33.20 16.93 17.71
N LYS A 132 32.18 17.25 16.89
CA LYS A 132 31.83 18.62 16.45
C LYS A 132 31.79 19.70 17.54
N PRO A 133 31.36 19.46 18.80
CA PRO A 133 31.35 20.53 19.80
C PRO A 133 32.76 21.01 20.21
N LEU A 134 33.81 20.21 20.00
CA LEU A 134 35.18 20.56 20.37
C LEU A 134 35.87 21.46 19.33
N GLU A 135 35.45 21.43 18.06
CA GLU A 135 36.00 22.30 17.00
C GLU A 135 35.75 23.78 17.32
N ASN A 136 34.54 24.13 17.77
CA ASN A 136 34.20 25.50 18.15
C ASN A 136 34.98 25.99 19.39
N ILE A 137 35.32 25.10 20.31
CA ILE A 137 36.13 25.44 21.49
C ILE A 137 37.58 25.70 21.07
N LEU A 138 38.13 24.86 20.19
CA LEU A 138 39.49 25.01 19.67
C LEU A 138 39.65 26.33 18.90
N ILE A 139 38.71 26.63 17.99
CA ILE A 139 38.69 27.90 17.22
C ILE A 139 38.61 29.12 18.16
N LYS A 140 37.80 29.02 19.22
CA LYS A 140 37.69 30.08 20.22
C LYS A 140 38.98 30.26 21.02
N MET A 141 39.68 29.18 21.38
CA MET A 141 40.98 29.26 22.05
C MET A 141 42.07 29.85 21.15
N GLU A 142 42.16 29.44 19.89
CA GLU A 142 43.11 30.03 18.92
C GLU A 142 42.90 31.54 18.76
N SER A 143 41.64 31.99 18.72
CA SER A 143 41.32 33.42 18.61
C SER A 143 41.73 34.24 19.85
N LEU A 144 41.85 33.60 21.02
CA LEU A 144 42.28 34.25 22.27
C LEU A 144 43.80 34.27 22.40
N ILE A 145 44.50 33.27 21.86
CA ILE A 145 45.96 33.19 21.88
C ILE A 145 46.57 34.15 20.84
N SER A 146 45.95 34.31 19.67
CA SER A 146 46.40 35.24 18.62
C SER A 146 46.20 36.74 18.96
N LYS A 147 45.53 37.06 20.07
CA LYS A 147 45.20 38.44 20.48
C LYS A 147 46.03 38.96 21.65
N ARG A 148 47.03 38.21 22.10
CA ARG A 148 48.12 38.67 22.97
C ARG A 148 49.39 38.83 22.16
#